data_AF-A0A1L8SZQ1-F1
#
_entry.id   AF-A0A1L8SZQ1-F1
#
_cell.length_a   1.000
_cell.length_b   1.000
_cell.length_c   1.000
_cell.angle_alpha   90.00
_cell.angle_beta   90.00
_cell.angle_gamma   90.00
#
_symmetry.space_group_name_H-M   'P 1'
#
loop_
_entity.id
_entity.type
_entity.pdbx_description
1 polymer ?
#
loop_
_entity_poly.entity_id
_entity_poly.type
_entity_poly.pdbx_seq_one_letter_code
_entity_poly.pdbx_strand_id
1 'polypeptide(L)'
;MNFEKQKLTIITLAVVLIGEVLAITGIALVYFNQQFFNERINIIETYIGASTAFFGSFFSILAVLLLFQFVKYREKQKEVQQTRQIYQKLKKEYEHNFSVLTELGVEIANGSGELAKLLKENQKIRELFLLSIFKLDFPIFDAYFDQLDWQQLGEELEDGEEYLESMEQTNQLRALCQAIATKAIDSEENLKPLLQLITQKISLLKGNQTETESSAVFIETVGEYAYLTETPSGEMIQE
;
A
#
# COMPACT_ATOMS: atom_id res chain seq x y z
N MET A 1 -14.66 -3.15 11.07
CA MET A 1 -15.44 -4.29 10.51
C MET A 1 -16.28 -3.76 9.35
N ASN A 2 -16.06 -4.24 8.12
CA ASN A 2 -16.38 -3.49 6.89
C ASN A 2 -17.88 -3.56 6.52
N PHE A 3 -18.54 -2.39 6.39
CA PHE A 3 -19.99 -2.23 6.14
C PHE A 3 -20.46 -2.97 4.86
N GLU A 4 -19.58 -3.10 3.86
CA GLU A 4 -19.87 -3.85 2.63
C GLU A 4 -20.04 -5.36 2.86
N LYS A 5 -19.29 -5.95 3.80
CA LYS A 5 -19.42 -7.38 4.12
C LYS A 5 -20.76 -7.67 4.80
N GLN A 6 -21.24 -6.78 5.67
CA GLN A 6 -22.56 -6.92 6.30
C GLN A 6 -23.70 -6.80 5.28
N LYS A 7 -23.61 -5.87 4.32
CA LYS A 7 -24.62 -5.69 3.28
C LYS A 7 -24.77 -6.92 2.40
N LEU A 8 -23.65 -7.53 2.00
CA LEU A 8 -23.65 -8.77 1.23
C LEU A 8 -24.29 -9.92 2.02
N THR A 9 -23.92 -10.11 3.29
CA THR A 9 -24.49 -11.16 4.15
C THR A 9 -26.01 -11.02 4.32
N ILE A 10 -26.51 -9.79 4.51
CA ILE A 10 -27.95 -9.52 4.67
C ILE A 10 -28.70 -9.84 3.37
N ILE A 11 -28.17 -9.46 2.21
CA ILE A 11 -28.79 -9.76 0.91
C ILE A 11 -28.82 -11.27 0.67
N THR A 12 -27.72 -11.98 0.94
CA THR A 12 -27.66 -13.45 0.79
C THR A 12 -28.67 -14.14 1.71
N LEU A 13 -28.76 -13.71 2.97
CA LEU A 13 -29.73 -14.24 3.94
C LEU A 13 -31.18 -14.03 3.46
N ALA A 14 -31.50 -12.83 2.95
CA ALA A 14 -32.83 -12.51 2.46
C ALA A 14 -33.22 -13.37 1.24
N VAL A 15 -32.29 -13.59 0.30
CA VAL A 15 -32.54 -14.44 -0.87
C VAL A 15 -32.80 -15.90 -0.47
N VAL A 16 -32.03 -16.44 0.49
CA VAL A 16 -32.25 -17.80 1.02
C VAL A 16 -33.63 -17.92 1.67
N LEU A 17 -34.00 -16.95 2.53
CA LEU A 17 -35.28 -16.93 3.22
C LEU A 17 -36.47 -16.87 2.26
N ILE A 18 -36.40 -16.03 1.21
CA ILE A 18 -37.43 -15.94 0.18
C ILE A 18 -37.53 -17.26 -0.59
N GLY A 19 -36.39 -17.89 -0.90
CA GLY A 19 -36.33 -19.20 -1.56
C GLY A 19 -37.03 -20.29 -0.75
N GLU A 20 -36.77 -20.38 0.56
CA GLU A 20 -37.42 -21.34 1.45
C GLU A 20 -38.93 -21.12 1.54
N VAL A 21 -39.37 -19.86 1.70
CA VAL A 21 -40.80 -19.54 1.78
C VAL A 21 -41.52 -19.93 0.49
N LEU A 22 -40.92 -19.66 -0.68
CA LEU A 22 -41.50 -20.05 -1.97
C LEU A 22 -41.55 -21.58 -2.14
N ALA A 23 -40.51 -22.30 -1.71
CA ALA A 23 -40.48 -23.76 -1.77
C ALA A 23 -41.56 -24.38 -0.88
N ILE A 24 -41.69 -23.93 0.37
CA ILE A 24 -42.71 -24.41 1.31
C ILE A 24 -44.11 -24.08 0.79
N THR A 25 -44.32 -22.86 0.28
CA THR A 25 -45.61 -22.44 -0.29
C THR A 25 -45.97 -23.26 -1.52
N GLY A 26 -45.00 -23.57 -2.39
CA GLY A 26 -45.18 -24.42 -3.56
C GLY A 26 -45.59 -25.85 -3.19
N ILE A 27 -44.89 -26.46 -2.23
CA ILE A 27 -45.21 -27.80 -1.71
C ILE A 27 -46.61 -27.81 -1.06
N ALA A 28 -46.94 -26.80 -0.25
CA ALA A 28 -48.25 -26.68 0.39
C ALA A 28 -49.37 -26.54 -0.64
N LEU A 29 -49.19 -25.70 -1.66
CA LEU A 29 -50.19 -25.46 -2.71
C LEU A 29 -50.45 -26.71 -3.54
N VAL A 30 -49.40 -27.50 -3.80
CA VAL A 30 -49.49 -28.83 -4.43
C VAL A 30 -50.19 -29.83 -3.53
N TYR A 31 -49.85 -29.87 -2.23
CA TYR A 31 -50.46 -30.79 -1.26
C TYR A 31 -51.96 -30.54 -1.07
N PHE A 32 -52.40 -29.29 -0.98
CA PHE A 32 -53.81 -28.93 -0.81
C PHE A 32 -54.65 -29.08 -2.08
N ASN A 33 -54.04 -29.11 -3.27
CA ASN A 33 -54.73 -29.23 -4.56
C ASN A 33 -54.44 -30.56 -5.28
N GLN A 34 -54.04 -31.60 -4.55
CA GLN A 34 -53.63 -32.90 -5.12
C GLN A 34 -54.65 -33.50 -6.10
N GLN A 35 -55.95 -33.36 -5.85
CA GLN A 35 -56.99 -33.87 -6.77
C GLN A 35 -56.98 -33.19 -8.14
N PHE A 36 -56.67 -31.90 -8.22
CA PHE A 36 -56.61 -31.15 -9.47
C PHE A 36 -55.34 -31.50 -10.27
N PHE A 37 -54.22 -31.73 -9.58
CA PHE A 37 -52.92 -31.95 -10.21
C PHE A 37 -52.65 -33.41 -10.58
N ASN A 38 -53.14 -34.39 -9.82
CA ASN A 38 -52.93 -35.82 -10.08
C ASN A 38 -53.52 -36.32 -11.41
N GLU A 39 -54.54 -35.64 -11.96
CA GLU A 39 -55.17 -36.04 -13.23
C GLU A 39 -54.49 -35.47 -14.49
N ARG A 40 -53.59 -34.48 -14.36
CA ARG A 40 -53.06 -33.73 -15.51
C ARG A 40 -51.54 -33.57 -15.54
N ILE A 41 -50.85 -33.69 -14.40
CA ILE A 41 -49.43 -33.38 -14.29
C ILE A 41 -48.77 -34.42 -13.36
N ASN A 42 -47.65 -35.00 -13.79
CA ASN A 42 -46.79 -35.77 -12.89
C ASN A 42 -46.08 -34.79 -11.94
N ILE A 43 -46.66 -34.62 -10.76
CA ILE A 43 -46.26 -33.61 -9.76
C ILE A 43 -44.79 -33.79 -9.36
N ILE A 44 -44.35 -35.03 -9.17
CA ILE A 44 -42.98 -35.35 -8.74
C ILE A 44 -41.99 -34.93 -9.83
N GLU A 45 -42.27 -35.31 -11.08
CA GLU A 45 -41.41 -35.00 -12.22
C GLU A 45 -41.35 -33.50 -12.53
N THR A 46 -42.50 -32.81 -12.40
CA THR A 46 -42.58 -31.36 -12.59
C THR A 46 -41.85 -30.60 -11.49
N TYR A 47 -41.97 -31.05 -10.23
CA TYR A 47 -41.23 -30.48 -9.11
C TYR A 47 -39.72 -30.69 -9.28
N ILE A 48 -39.28 -31.92 -9.61
CA ILE A 48 -37.87 -32.21 -9.88
C ILE A 48 -37.37 -31.32 -11.02
N GLY A 49 -38.08 -31.25 -12.14
CA GLY A 49 -37.71 -30.41 -13.29
C GLY A 49 -37.60 -28.91 -12.94
N ALA A 50 -38.59 -28.38 -12.21
CA ALA A 50 -38.60 -26.99 -11.77
C ALA A 50 -37.51 -26.69 -10.75
N SER A 51 -37.26 -27.59 -9.78
CA SER A 51 -36.18 -27.47 -8.81
C SER A 51 -34.81 -27.54 -9.48
N THR A 52 -34.59 -28.47 -10.41
CA THR A 52 -33.34 -28.57 -11.17
C THR A 52 -33.09 -27.31 -11.99
N ALA A 53 -34.12 -26.77 -12.66
CA ALA A 53 -34.00 -25.50 -13.38
C ALA A 53 -33.71 -24.31 -12.44
N PHE A 54 -34.39 -24.25 -11.29
CA PHE A 54 -34.17 -23.23 -10.27
C PHE A 54 -32.74 -23.27 -9.73
N PHE A 55 -32.28 -24.42 -9.23
CA PHE A 55 -30.91 -24.58 -8.72
C PHE A 55 -29.87 -24.32 -9.80
N GLY A 56 -30.08 -24.79 -11.04
CA GLY A 56 -29.20 -24.49 -12.16
C GLY A 56 -29.05 -22.98 -12.41
N SER A 57 -30.17 -22.25 -12.41
CA SER A 57 -30.17 -20.79 -12.56
C SER A 57 -29.54 -20.06 -11.37
N PHE A 58 -29.82 -20.50 -10.15
CA PHE A 58 -29.31 -19.92 -8.92
C PHE A 58 -27.79 -20.10 -8.80
N PHE A 59 -27.29 -21.32 -9.02
CA PHE A 59 -25.86 -21.60 -9.02
C PHE A 59 -25.13 -20.90 -10.17
N SER A 60 -25.77 -20.71 -11.33
CA SER A 60 -25.20 -19.91 -12.41
C SER A 60 -25.01 -18.45 -12.00
N ILE A 61 -26.02 -17.82 -11.39
CA ILE A 61 -25.92 -16.45 -10.85
C ILE A 61 -24.83 -16.37 -9.77
N LEU A 62 -24.82 -17.33 -8.84
CA LEU A 62 -23.85 -17.38 -7.76
C LEU A 62 -22.41 -17.55 -8.29
N ALA A 63 -22.21 -18.41 -9.29
CA ALA A 63 -20.91 -18.60 -9.94
C ALA A 63 -20.43 -17.31 -10.63
N VAL A 64 -21.32 -16.58 -11.31
CA VAL A 64 -20.98 -15.30 -11.94
C VAL A 64 -20.59 -14.25 -10.89
N LEU A 65 -21.32 -14.16 -9.78
CA LEU A 65 -20.98 -13.23 -8.69
C LEU A 65 -19.63 -13.57 -8.04
N LEU A 66 -19.35 -14.86 -7.81
CA LEU A 66 -18.06 -15.31 -7.28
C LEU A 66 -16.91 -15.01 -8.25
N LEU A 67 -17.10 -15.27 -9.55
CA LEU A 67 -16.12 -14.93 -10.57
C LEU A 67 -15.86 -13.41 -10.62
N PHE A 68 -16.90 -12.59 -10.56
CA PHE A 68 -16.76 -11.14 -10.53
C PHE A 68 -15.99 -10.66 -9.29
N GLN A 69 -16.32 -11.18 -8.11
CA GLN A 69 -15.58 -10.88 -6.88
C GLN A 69 -14.12 -11.33 -6.97
N PHE A 70 -13.87 -12.53 -7.50
CA PHE A 70 -12.52 -13.07 -7.66
C PHE A 70 -11.67 -12.21 -8.61
N VAL A 71 -12.23 -11.80 -9.75
CA VAL A 71 -11.55 -10.91 -10.70
C VAL A 71 -11.23 -9.57 -10.06
N LYS A 72 -12.22 -8.92 -9.43
CA LYS A 72 -12.04 -7.64 -8.75
C LYS A 72 -10.99 -7.72 -7.64
N TYR A 73 -10.99 -8.80 -6.87
CA TYR A 73 -10.00 -9.04 -5.82
C TYR A 73 -8.59 -9.19 -6.40
N ARG A 74 -8.44 -9.95 -7.49
CA ARG A 74 -7.14 -10.16 -8.16
C ARG A 74 -6.59 -8.87 -8.76
N GLU A 75 -7.44 -8.04 -9.35
CA GLU A 75 -7.04 -6.72 -9.87
C GLU A 75 -6.55 -5.83 -8.74
N LYS A 76 -7.31 -5.72 -7.63
CA LYS A 76 -6.88 -4.96 -6.45
C LYS A 76 -5.54 -5.47 -5.89
N GLN A 77 -5.34 -6.79 -5.82
CA GLN A 77 -4.05 -7.33 -5.36
C GLN A 77 -2.88 -6.95 -6.27
N LYS A 78 -3.09 -6.90 -7.59
CA LYS A 78 -2.04 -6.48 -8.53
C LYS A 78 -1.67 -5.02 -8.33
N GLU A 79 -2.66 -4.15 -8.14
CA GLU A 79 -2.45 -2.72 -7.87
C GLU A 79 -1.64 -2.54 -6.57
N VAL A 80 -2.08 -3.16 -5.47
CA VAL A 80 -1.35 -3.14 -4.19
C VAL A 80 0.08 -3.64 -4.35
N GLN A 81 0.30 -4.73 -5.09
CA GLN A 81 1.64 -5.26 -5.31
C GLN A 81 2.54 -4.30 -6.10
N GLN A 82 2.00 -3.62 -7.12
CA GLN A 82 2.73 -2.61 -7.89
C GLN A 82 3.08 -1.40 -7.01
N THR A 83 2.11 -0.87 -6.27
CA THR A 83 2.30 0.24 -5.33
C THR A 83 3.38 -0.11 -4.30
N ARG A 84 3.34 -1.31 -3.73
CA ARG A 84 4.34 -1.79 -2.77
C ARG A 84 5.74 -1.88 -3.38
N GLN A 85 5.86 -2.31 -4.63
CA GLN A 85 7.15 -2.36 -5.32
C GLN A 85 7.74 -0.96 -5.56
N ILE A 86 6.91 0.01 -5.94
CA ILE A 86 7.34 1.40 -6.13
C ILE A 86 7.77 1.98 -4.77
N TYR A 87 6.99 1.77 -3.72
CA TYR A 87 7.35 2.19 -2.36
C TYR A 87 8.69 1.62 -1.91
N GLN A 88 8.94 0.32 -2.11
CA GLN A 88 10.23 -0.28 -1.75
C GLN A 88 11.41 0.34 -2.50
N LYS A 89 11.23 0.69 -3.79
CA LYS A 89 12.27 1.37 -4.57
C LYS A 89 12.51 2.79 -4.03
N LEU A 90 11.43 3.51 -3.74
CA LEU A 90 11.47 4.83 -3.13
C LEU A 90 12.20 4.78 -1.79
N LYS A 91 11.78 3.90 -0.88
CA LYS A 91 12.43 3.72 0.43
C LYS A 91 13.94 3.49 0.30
N LYS A 92 14.36 2.60 -0.61
CA LYS A 92 15.78 2.34 -0.87
C LYS A 92 16.52 3.58 -1.41
N GLU A 93 15.90 4.33 -2.31
CA GLU A 93 16.45 5.57 -2.85
C GLU A 93 16.61 6.62 -1.73
N TYR A 94 15.62 6.75 -0.85
CA TYR A 94 15.70 7.58 0.35
C TYR A 94 16.84 7.17 1.28
N GLU A 95 16.96 5.89 1.62
CA GLU A 95 18.03 5.38 2.50
C GLU A 95 19.42 5.71 1.93
N HIS A 96 19.60 5.50 0.63
CA HIS A 96 20.82 5.86 -0.09
C HIS A 96 21.10 7.37 -0.02
N ASN A 97 20.11 8.19 -0.37
CA ASN A 97 20.25 9.65 -0.34
C ASN A 97 20.51 10.19 1.05
N PHE A 98 19.86 9.62 2.06
CA PHE A 98 20.03 10.00 3.44
C PHE A 98 21.45 9.68 3.93
N SER A 99 22.02 8.54 3.54
CA SER A 99 23.41 8.20 3.81
C SER A 99 24.38 9.22 3.20
N VAL A 100 24.20 9.55 1.90
CA VAL A 100 25.01 10.56 1.20
C VAL A 100 24.89 11.93 1.86
N LEU A 101 23.68 12.35 2.24
CA LEU A 101 23.44 13.61 2.93
C LEU A 101 24.08 13.63 4.32
N THR A 102 24.07 12.51 5.04
CA THR A 102 24.71 12.42 6.36
C THR A 102 26.22 12.57 6.26
N GLU A 103 26.85 11.92 5.27
CA GLU A 103 28.28 12.10 4.98
C GLU A 103 28.61 13.56 4.66
N LEU A 104 27.84 14.17 3.74
CA LEU A 104 27.97 15.59 3.38
C LEU A 104 27.78 16.50 4.60
N GLY A 105 26.80 16.20 5.44
CA GLY A 105 26.47 16.96 6.64
C GLY A 105 27.62 17.01 7.63
N VAL A 106 28.34 15.90 7.82
CA VAL A 106 29.54 15.83 8.67
C VAL A 106 30.67 16.68 8.10
N GLU A 107 30.91 16.60 6.79
CA GLU A 107 31.93 17.42 6.12
C GLU A 107 31.62 18.93 6.24
N ILE A 108 30.36 19.32 6.06
CA ILE A 108 29.92 20.71 6.22
C ILE A 108 30.04 21.17 7.68
N ALA A 109 29.63 20.35 8.64
CA ALA A 109 29.65 20.70 10.06
C ALA A 109 31.06 21.01 10.57
N ASN A 110 32.06 20.24 10.11
CA ASN A 110 33.45 20.37 10.55
C ASN A 110 34.15 21.65 10.06
N GLY A 111 33.58 22.37 9.08
CA GLY A 111 34.29 23.47 8.42
C GLY A 111 33.42 24.51 7.72
N SER A 112 32.13 24.63 8.05
CA SER A 112 31.14 25.46 7.31
C SER A 112 31.61 26.89 6.96
N GLY A 113 32.35 27.57 7.86
CA GLY A 113 32.89 28.91 7.59
C GLY A 113 34.03 28.91 6.56
N GLU A 114 34.96 27.97 6.66
CA GLU A 114 36.06 27.83 5.71
C GLU A 114 35.55 27.30 4.36
N LEU A 115 34.62 26.36 4.38
CA LEU A 115 33.94 25.83 3.19
C LEU A 115 33.17 26.92 2.44
N ALA A 116 32.46 27.82 3.14
CA ALA A 116 31.76 28.95 2.50
C ALA A 116 32.73 29.85 1.72
N LYS A 117 33.88 30.16 2.33
CA LYS A 117 34.94 30.94 1.69
C LYS A 117 35.53 30.21 0.48
N LEU A 118 35.84 28.93 0.64
CA LEU A 118 36.40 28.07 -0.43
C LEU A 118 35.42 27.88 -1.60
N LEU A 119 34.12 27.74 -1.35
CA LEU A 119 33.10 27.62 -2.39
C LEU A 119 32.93 28.91 -3.21
N LYS A 120 33.21 30.07 -2.60
CA LYS A 120 33.21 31.37 -3.29
C LYS A 120 34.49 31.58 -4.11
N GLU A 121 35.64 31.25 -3.54
CA GLU A 121 36.96 31.58 -4.09
C GLU A 121 37.51 30.51 -5.05
N ASN A 122 37.08 29.25 -4.93
CA ASN A 122 37.68 28.12 -5.63
C ASN A 122 36.66 27.29 -6.43
N GLN A 123 36.70 27.46 -7.76
CA GLN A 123 35.85 26.73 -8.70
C GLN A 123 36.00 25.20 -8.61
N LYS A 124 37.21 24.68 -8.34
CA LYS A 124 37.43 23.23 -8.21
C LYS A 124 36.71 22.65 -7.00
N ILE A 125 36.67 23.39 -5.88
CA ILE A 125 35.97 22.96 -4.67
C ILE A 125 34.46 22.96 -4.91
N ARG A 126 33.95 23.93 -5.66
CA ARG A 126 32.55 23.96 -6.09
C ARG A 126 32.19 22.80 -7.00
N GLU A 127 33.07 22.42 -7.93
CA GLU A 127 32.88 21.23 -8.78
C GLU A 127 32.89 19.94 -7.96
N LEU A 128 33.79 19.80 -6.98
CA LEU A 128 33.79 18.66 -6.06
C LEU A 128 32.51 18.61 -5.21
N PHE A 129 32.03 19.76 -4.73
CA PHE A 129 30.77 19.86 -4.01
C PHE A 129 29.58 19.45 -4.89
N LEU A 130 29.56 19.91 -6.15
CA LEU A 130 28.57 19.50 -7.13
C LEU A 130 28.61 17.99 -7.39
N LEU A 131 29.79 17.39 -7.51
CA LEU A 131 29.95 15.95 -7.69
C LEU A 131 29.42 15.15 -6.49
N SER A 132 29.61 15.64 -5.26
CA SER A 132 29.01 15.02 -4.07
C SER A 132 27.49 15.07 -4.11
N ILE A 133 26.89 16.16 -4.61
CA ILE A 133 25.44 16.29 -4.77
C ILE A 133 24.90 15.37 -5.86
N PHE A 134 25.65 15.17 -6.95
CA PHE A 134 25.26 14.24 -8.01
C PHE A 134 25.18 12.77 -7.57
N LYS A 135 25.75 12.42 -6.40
CA LYS A 135 25.56 11.08 -5.81
C LYS A 135 24.15 10.87 -5.24
N LEU A 136 23.39 11.96 -5.07
CA LEU A 136 21.98 11.89 -4.69
C LEU A 136 21.16 11.41 -5.88
N ASP A 137 20.49 10.28 -5.71
CA ASP A 137 19.68 9.60 -6.70
C ASP A 137 18.21 9.97 -6.48
N PHE A 138 17.59 10.74 -7.37
CA PHE A 138 16.17 11.10 -7.28
C PHE A 138 15.27 10.68 -8.48
N PRO A 139 15.70 9.85 -9.45
CA PRO A 139 14.91 9.57 -10.64
C PRO A 139 13.65 8.75 -10.33
N ILE A 140 13.64 7.89 -9.30
CA ILE A 140 12.41 7.17 -8.92
C ILE A 140 11.47 8.13 -8.20
N PHE A 141 11.99 8.97 -7.30
CA PHE A 141 11.21 10.05 -6.69
C PHE A 141 10.57 10.93 -7.77
N ASP A 142 11.36 11.56 -8.64
CA ASP A 142 10.87 12.49 -9.65
C ASP A 142 9.90 11.81 -10.67
N ALA A 143 10.03 10.50 -10.92
CA ALA A 143 9.18 9.78 -11.86
C ALA A 143 7.85 9.27 -11.27
N TYR A 144 7.85 8.84 -10.00
CA TYR A 144 6.73 8.10 -9.41
C TYR A 144 6.07 8.80 -8.22
N PHE A 145 6.65 9.88 -7.69
CA PHE A 145 6.10 10.57 -6.53
C PHE A 145 4.65 11.02 -6.74
N ASP A 146 4.35 11.66 -7.86
CA ASP A 146 2.99 12.11 -8.20
C ASP A 146 2.04 10.97 -8.62
N GLN A 147 2.58 9.78 -8.88
CA GLN A 147 1.81 8.62 -9.33
C GLN A 147 1.27 7.78 -8.16
N LEU A 148 1.76 8.03 -6.95
CA LEU A 148 1.37 7.29 -5.77
C LEU A 148 0.25 7.99 -5.03
N ASP A 149 -0.77 7.22 -4.66
CA ASP A 149 -1.74 7.63 -3.66
C ASP A 149 -1.12 7.42 -2.27
N TRP A 150 -0.48 8.47 -1.78
CA TRP A 150 0.21 8.46 -0.49
C TRP A 150 -0.73 8.24 0.70
N GLN A 151 -2.01 8.62 0.58
CA GLN A 151 -3.00 8.36 1.63
C GLN A 151 -3.33 6.87 1.70
N GLN A 152 -3.57 6.24 0.54
CA GLN A 152 -3.77 4.79 0.49
C GLN A 152 -2.52 4.03 0.97
N LEU A 153 -1.34 4.56 0.68
CA LEU A 153 -0.07 4.00 1.12
C LEU A 153 0.12 4.07 2.65
N GLY A 154 -0.27 5.17 3.29
CA GLY A 154 -0.26 5.29 4.75
C GLY A 154 -1.28 4.37 5.45
N GLU A 155 -2.42 4.09 4.81
CA GLU A 155 -3.38 3.10 5.32
C GLU A 155 -2.89 1.65 5.18
N GLU A 156 -2.10 1.35 4.15
CA GLU A 156 -1.59 0.00 3.86
C GLU A 156 -0.21 -0.29 4.49
N LEU A 157 0.59 0.74 4.78
CA LEU A 157 1.91 0.66 5.39
C LEU A 157 1.98 1.63 6.57
N GLU A 158 2.10 1.08 7.80
CA GLU A 158 2.04 1.85 9.06
C GLU A 158 3.04 3.02 9.12
N ASP A 159 4.17 2.96 8.40
CA ASP A 159 5.20 3.99 8.39
C ASP A 159 5.15 4.92 7.15
N GLY A 160 4.12 4.79 6.30
CA GLY A 160 4.07 5.42 4.98
C GLY A 160 4.11 6.96 5.02
N GLU A 161 3.41 7.58 5.98
CA GLU A 161 3.37 9.04 6.12
C GLU A 161 4.70 9.62 6.63
N GLU A 162 5.36 8.94 7.57
CA GLU A 162 6.64 9.39 8.13
C GLU A 162 7.78 9.27 7.12
N TYR A 163 7.76 8.20 6.30
CA TYR A 163 8.69 8.06 5.17
C TYR A 163 8.45 9.13 4.10
N LEU A 164 7.18 9.48 3.81
CA LEU A 164 6.86 10.55 2.88
C LEU A 164 7.46 11.89 3.33
N GLU A 165 7.24 12.28 4.58
CA GLU A 165 7.79 13.53 5.12
C GLU A 165 9.32 13.54 5.02
N SER A 166 9.95 12.41 5.38
CA SER A 166 11.40 12.26 5.30
C SER A 166 11.92 12.41 3.86
N MET A 167 11.24 11.83 2.88
CA MET A 167 11.58 11.97 1.47
C MET A 167 11.47 13.41 0.97
N GLU A 168 10.40 14.12 1.32
CA GLU A 168 10.22 15.52 0.95
C GLU A 168 11.34 16.38 1.54
N GLN A 169 11.71 16.15 2.79
CA GLN A 169 12.82 16.86 3.44
C GLN A 169 14.18 16.56 2.77
N THR A 170 14.44 15.31 2.36
CA THR A 170 15.62 14.95 1.57
C THR A 170 15.63 15.67 0.21
N ASN A 171 14.48 15.79 -0.45
CA ASN A 171 14.37 16.54 -1.71
C ASN A 171 14.62 18.05 -1.52
N GLN A 172 14.10 18.64 -0.45
CA GLN A 172 14.41 20.04 -0.10
C GLN A 172 15.91 20.26 0.12
N LEU A 173 16.58 19.33 0.83
CA LEU A 173 18.03 19.37 1.03
C LEU A 173 18.80 19.31 -0.30
N ARG A 174 18.39 18.43 -1.24
CA ARG A 174 18.93 18.40 -2.60
C ARG A 174 18.86 19.78 -3.25
N ALA A 175 17.70 20.43 -3.22
CA ALA A 175 17.51 21.74 -3.85
C ALA A 175 18.41 22.83 -3.24
N LEU A 176 18.57 22.86 -1.92
CA LEU A 176 19.46 23.81 -1.24
C LEU A 176 20.92 23.57 -1.64
N CYS A 177 21.35 22.30 -1.66
CA CYS A 177 22.69 21.92 -2.09
C CYS A 177 22.95 22.28 -3.56
N GLN A 178 21.99 22.05 -4.45
CA GLN A 178 22.08 22.44 -5.87
C GLN A 178 22.16 23.96 -6.06
N ALA A 179 21.43 24.75 -5.26
CA ALA A 179 21.49 26.21 -5.31
C ALA A 179 22.89 26.74 -4.96
N ILE A 180 23.57 26.10 -3.98
CA ILE A 180 24.98 26.37 -3.69
C ILE A 180 25.84 26.01 -4.88
N ALA A 181 25.72 24.78 -5.40
CA ALA A 181 26.62 24.28 -6.44
C ALA A 181 26.54 25.09 -7.75
N THR A 182 25.33 25.52 -8.14
CA THR A 182 25.04 26.23 -9.40
C THR A 182 25.28 27.74 -9.37
N LYS A 183 25.84 28.29 -8.28
CA LYS A 183 26.04 29.75 -8.09
C LYS A 183 24.74 30.56 -8.01
N ALA A 184 23.58 29.93 -7.81
CA ALA A 184 22.36 30.68 -7.51
C ALA A 184 22.50 31.50 -6.20
N ILE A 185 23.33 31.01 -5.27
CA ILE A 185 23.76 31.72 -4.07
C ILE A 185 25.30 31.71 -4.02
N ASP A 186 25.93 32.88 -4.11
CA ASP A 186 27.38 33.01 -4.27
C ASP A 186 28.07 33.97 -3.28
N SER A 187 27.29 34.70 -2.46
CA SER A 187 27.85 35.53 -1.41
C SER A 187 28.20 34.70 -0.16
N GLU A 188 29.35 35.00 0.44
CA GLU A 188 29.81 34.34 1.66
C GLU A 188 28.84 34.53 2.84
N GLU A 189 28.23 35.73 2.93
CA GLU A 189 27.21 36.07 3.92
C GLU A 189 25.97 35.17 3.82
N ASN A 190 25.64 34.66 2.63
CA ASN A 190 24.50 33.76 2.43
C ASN A 190 24.91 32.29 2.45
N LEU A 191 26.12 31.95 2.01
CA LEU A 191 26.61 30.56 1.96
C LEU A 191 26.79 29.95 3.35
N LYS A 192 27.38 30.69 4.28
CA LYS A 192 27.61 30.19 5.65
C LYS A 192 26.30 29.82 6.38
N PRO A 193 25.29 30.70 6.47
CA PRO A 193 24.03 30.34 7.13
C PRO A 193 23.27 29.24 6.38
N LEU A 194 23.38 29.17 5.05
CA LEU A 194 22.76 28.11 4.25
C LEU A 194 23.39 26.73 4.51
N LEU A 195 24.73 26.67 4.61
CA LEU A 195 25.45 25.46 4.99
C LEU A 195 25.06 25.00 6.41
N GLN A 196 24.92 25.94 7.35
CA GLN A 196 24.44 25.64 8.71
C GLN A 196 22.99 25.12 8.70
N LEU A 197 22.11 25.71 7.90
CA LEU A 197 20.72 25.26 7.73
C LEU A 197 20.66 23.83 7.16
N ILE A 198 21.50 23.52 6.17
CA ILE A 198 21.61 22.18 5.59
C ILE A 198 22.03 21.18 6.67
N THR A 199 23.08 21.46 7.43
CA THR A 199 23.53 20.59 8.53
C THR A 199 22.48 20.40 9.61
N GLN A 200 21.75 21.47 9.98
CA GLN A 200 20.66 21.39 10.96
C GLN A 200 19.51 20.50 10.45
N LYS A 201 19.08 20.67 9.20
CA LYS A 201 18.03 19.84 8.58
C LYS A 201 18.46 18.38 8.49
N ILE A 202 19.71 18.08 8.12
CA ILE A 202 20.25 16.72 8.11
C ILE A 202 20.22 16.11 9.52
N SER A 203 20.56 16.88 10.55
CA SER A 203 20.56 16.40 11.93
C SER A 203 19.15 16.07 12.44
N LEU A 204 18.15 16.87 12.06
CA LEU A 204 16.74 16.61 12.39
C LEU A 204 16.22 15.36 11.68
N LEU A 205 16.49 15.24 10.37
CA LEU A 205 16.18 14.04 9.59
C LEU A 205 16.76 12.78 10.21
N LYS A 206 18.01 12.85 10.71
CA LYS A 206 18.67 11.75 11.39
C LYS A 206 17.97 11.36 12.69
N GLY A 207 17.51 12.34 13.46
CA GLY A 207 16.73 12.09 14.68
C GLY A 207 15.44 11.34 14.39
N ASN A 208 14.68 11.80 13.40
CA ASN A 208 13.44 11.16 12.97
C ASN A 208 13.68 9.73 12.50
N GLN A 209 14.70 9.51 11.66
CA GLN A 209 14.99 8.17 11.12
C GLN A 209 15.35 7.14 12.20
N THR A 210 16.07 7.54 13.27
CA THR A 210 16.35 6.66 14.41
C THR A 210 15.09 6.30 15.23
N GLU A 211 14.07 7.16 15.25
CA GLU A 211 12.78 6.87 15.87
C GLU A 211 11.95 5.91 15.01
N THR A 212 11.96 6.10 13.68
CA THR A 212 11.28 5.21 12.72
C THR A 212 11.89 3.80 12.72
N GLU A 213 13.22 3.67 12.71
CA GLU A 213 13.91 2.37 12.76
C GLU A 213 13.64 1.62 14.07
N SER A 214 13.61 2.33 15.20
CA SER A 214 13.26 1.74 16.50
C SER A 214 11.83 1.19 16.52
N SER A 215 10.91 1.85 15.81
CA SER A 215 9.51 1.41 15.69
C SER A 215 9.38 0.21 14.75
N ALA A 216 10.07 0.21 13.60
CA ALA A 216 10.07 -0.90 12.65
C ALA A 216 10.60 -2.21 13.26
N VAL A 217 11.69 -2.15 14.04
CA VAL A 217 12.26 -3.33 14.74
C VAL A 217 11.26 -3.89 15.76
N PHE A 218 10.51 -3.03 16.44
CA PHE A 218 9.47 -3.43 17.39
C PHE A 218 8.28 -4.12 16.68
N ILE A 219 7.90 -3.64 15.50
CA ILE A 219 6.79 -4.22 14.72
C ILE A 219 7.17 -5.56 14.10
N GLU A 220 8.38 -5.72 13.56
CA GLU A 220 8.84 -7.02 13.02
C GLU A 220 8.92 -8.09 14.12
N THR A 221 9.43 -7.76 15.31
CA THR A 221 9.53 -8.71 16.43
C THR A 221 8.18 -9.05 17.08
N VAL A 222 7.17 -8.19 16.99
CA VAL A 222 5.81 -8.47 17.49
C VAL A 222 4.92 -9.11 16.40
N GLY A 223 5.15 -8.78 15.13
CA GLY A 223 4.41 -9.30 13.98
C GLY A 223 4.77 -10.74 13.59
N GLU A 224 5.98 -11.22 13.91
CA GLU A 224 6.39 -12.61 13.67
C GLU A 224 5.61 -13.64 14.52
N TYR A 225 4.94 -13.22 15.60
CA TYR A 225 4.16 -14.11 16.45
C TYR A 225 2.69 -14.32 16.05
N ALA A 226 2.21 -13.67 14.96
CA ALA A 226 0.78 -13.69 14.60
C ALA A 226 0.38 -14.70 13.50
N TYR A 227 1.30 -15.45 12.89
CA TYR A 227 1.01 -16.34 11.76
C TYR A 227 1.36 -17.82 11.96
N LEU A 228 1.30 -18.32 13.20
CA LEU A 228 1.33 -19.76 13.48
C LEU A 228 0.03 -20.20 14.17
N THR A 229 -1.08 -20.20 13.42
CA THR A 229 -2.26 -21.00 13.80
C THR A 229 -2.51 -22.08 12.76
N GLU A 230 -2.06 -23.28 13.14
CA GLU A 230 -2.61 -24.60 12.85
C GLU A 230 -3.06 -24.92 11.41
N THR A 231 -2.21 -25.66 10.70
CA THR A 231 -2.66 -26.58 9.64
C THR A 231 -3.60 -27.64 10.21
N PRO A 232 -4.80 -27.87 9.65
CA PRO A 232 -5.61 -29.01 10.06
C PRO A 232 -4.98 -30.28 9.48
N SER A 233 -4.46 -31.13 10.35
CA SER A 233 -4.10 -32.51 10.06
C SER A 233 -5.40 -33.30 9.81
N GLY A 234 -5.85 -33.33 8.55
CA GLY A 234 -6.90 -34.25 8.13
C GLY A 234 -6.35 -35.69 8.05
N GLU A 235 -6.81 -36.55 8.95
CA GLU A 235 -6.67 -38.00 8.81
C GLU A 235 -7.35 -38.46 7.50
N MET A 236 -6.56 -39.00 6.58
CA MET A 236 -7.10 -39.83 5.51
C MET A 236 -7.44 -41.21 6.08
N ILE A 237 -8.72 -41.47 6.31
CA ILE A 237 -9.24 -42.83 6.42
C ILE A 237 -9.33 -43.37 4.98
N GLN A 238 -8.48 -44.33 4.64
CA GLN A 238 -8.66 -45.17 3.44
C GLN A 238 -9.61 -46.32 3.77
N GLU A 239 -10.39 -46.71 2.74
CA GLU A 239 -11.38 -47.80 2.71
C GLU A 239 -10.88 -49.14 3.26
#